data_AF-A0A947J389-F1
#
_entry.id   AF-A0A947J389-F1
#
_cell.length_a   1.000
_cell.length_b   1.000
_cell.length_c   1.000
_cell.angle_alpha   90.00
_cell.angle_beta   90.00
_cell.angle_gamma   90.00
#
_symmetry.space_group_name_H-M   'P 1'
#
loop_
_entity.id
_entity.type
_entity.pdbx_description
1 polymer ?
#
loop_
_entity_poly.entity_id
_entity_poly.type
_entity_poly.pdbx_seq_one_letter_code
_entity_poly.pdbx_strand_id
1 'polypeptide(L)'
;MHAIEGYTPAAAAPRLPVLLIGCVVMKRRVFCLVLFFLLAHPFPVLSQPSLQSLVDATSPGGTLRLSPGVHAGPVTLSRPIVLDGGGKAIIDGGGKRSVLRVNTGNAVVRGLILRNTGNSHDQMDSGIAIEGDSNRIEDNVIEDALFGIVLKQSNHNLVRRNHIRSKAAELSMRGESVRLWNSIGNRIEDNDIADTRDFTLMNSPNNHVSGNSIRGSRYGMHFIFSPNSHVEKNRLSYNATGIVVLNSDYITIRGNTLQHTANIGGACIAIKKSTEILAEGNQIVHCATAILSDSPVGDMNRLVFRNNRIAHNTTGVQLYGERGGHIFENNRFEKNLLQVVMSGSGNALANRWHGNYWDDYEGFDLNHDGIGDTPHEIYAYADRIWIETPAASFFRNSPALEVLDFLERLAPFSVPDLILRDPKPRFSSAR
;
A
#
# COMPACT_ATOMS: atom_id res chain seq x y z
N MET A 1 101.62 -24.07 66.70
CA MET A 1 101.57 -23.47 68.05
C MET A 1 100.11 -23.11 68.31
N HIS A 2 99.50 -23.72 69.34
CA HIS A 2 98.13 -23.51 69.88
C HIS A 2 96.94 -23.81 68.94
N ALA A 3 96.07 -24.80 69.20
CA ALA A 3 95.10 -25.02 70.30
C ALA A 3 93.85 -24.13 70.19
N ILE A 4 92.65 -24.76 70.21
CA ILE A 4 91.43 -24.44 71.00
C ILE A 4 90.12 -24.89 70.30
N GLU A 5 89.38 -25.72 71.04
CA GLU A 5 87.92 -25.90 71.28
C GLU A 5 86.82 -25.28 70.38
N GLY A 6 85.65 -25.95 70.39
CA GLY A 6 84.34 -25.27 70.33
C GLY A 6 83.29 -25.89 69.39
N TYR A 7 82.04 -25.96 69.85
CA TYR A 7 80.94 -26.80 69.36
C TYR A 7 79.87 -25.99 68.55
N THR A 8 79.36 -26.53 67.43
CA THR A 8 78.07 -26.32 66.64
C THR A 8 77.38 -24.93 66.55
N PRO A 9 76.59 -24.59 65.50
CA PRO A 9 75.76 -25.50 64.68
C PRO A 9 75.62 -25.17 63.17
N ALA A 10 74.77 -25.96 62.50
CA ALA A 10 74.03 -25.72 61.26
C ALA A 10 74.42 -26.58 60.05
N ALA A 11 73.38 -27.11 59.43
CA ALA A 11 73.39 -28.14 58.41
C ALA A 11 73.69 -27.60 57.00
N ALA A 12 74.44 -28.36 56.22
CA ALA A 12 74.37 -28.36 54.76
C ALA A 12 74.85 -29.71 54.21
N ALA A 13 74.00 -30.36 53.42
CA ALA A 13 74.14 -31.72 52.92
C ALA A 13 75.08 -31.84 51.71
N PRO A 14 75.71 -33.01 51.48
CA PRO A 14 76.32 -33.36 50.20
C PRO A 14 75.25 -33.99 49.28
N ARG A 15 75.17 -33.60 48.01
CA ARG A 15 74.32 -34.29 47.03
C ARG A 15 75.16 -34.98 45.97
N LEU A 16 75.24 -36.31 46.15
CA LEU A 16 75.57 -37.34 45.18
C LEU A 16 74.52 -37.43 44.05
N PRO A 17 74.82 -38.15 42.94
CA PRO A 17 74.19 -37.94 41.64
C PRO A 17 72.82 -38.63 41.50
N VAL A 18 72.04 -38.05 40.60
CA VAL A 18 70.61 -38.26 40.34
C VAL A 18 70.29 -39.68 39.84
N LEU A 19 69.38 -40.37 40.54
CA LEU A 19 68.59 -41.52 40.08
C LEU A 19 67.11 -41.30 40.46
N LEU A 20 66.18 -41.82 39.65
CA LEU A 20 64.74 -42.05 39.90
C LEU A 20 63.76 -40.86 39.94
N ILE A 21 63.08 -40.57 38.82
CA ILE A 21 61.64 -40.19 38.83
C ILE A 21 60.97 -40.74 37.56
N GLY A 22 60.18 -41.80 37.69
CA GLY A 22 59.42 -42.33 36.56
C GLY A 22 58.58 -43.54 36.92
N CYS A 23 57.57 -43.42 37.81
CA CYS A 23 56.48 -44.41 37.81
C CYS A 23 55.19 -44.08 38.60
N VAL A 24 55.04 -42.93 39.29
CA VAL A 24 53.87 -42.72 40.17
C VAL A 24 52.86 -41.67 39.66
N VAL A 25 53.18 -40.86 38.65
CA VAL A 25 52.29 -39.77 38.18
C VAL A 25 51.26 -40.21 37.12
N MET A 26 51.42 -41.38 36.50
CA MET A 26 50.61 -41.78 35.34
C MET A 26 49.25 -42.40 35.68
N LYS A 27 49.01 -42.85 36.93
CA LYS A 27 47.71 -43.43 37.33
C LYS A 27 46.64 -42.40 37.72
N ARG A 28 47.00 -41.17 38.10
CA ARG A 28 46.03 -40.11 38.47
C ARG A 28 45.51 -39.30 37.28
N ARG A 29 46.29 -39.18 36.19
CA ARG A 29 45.87 -38.43 34.99
C ARG A 29 44.90 -39.20 34.11
N VAL A 30 45.00 -40.54 34.07
CA VAL A 30 44.08 -41.38 33.29
C VAL A 30 42.69 -41.45 33.94
N PHE A 31 42.61 -41.44 35.28
CA PHE A 31 41.31 -41.48 35.99
C PHE A 31 40.54 -40.15 35.87
N CYS A 32 41.22 -39.00 35.84
CA CYS A 32 40.57 -37.71 35.57
C CYS A 32 40.13 -37.54 34.11
N LEU A 33 40.81 -38.15 33.12
CA LEU A 33 40.38 -38.09 31.72
C LEU A 33 39.13 -38.95 31.46
N VAL A 34 38.99 -40.09 32.13
CA VAL A 34 37.80 -40.95 31.99
C VAL A 34 36.57 -40.31 32.66
N LEU A 35 36.77 -39.58 33.77
CA LEU A 35 35.68 -38.83 34.43
C LEU A 35 35.22 -37.60 33.63
N PHE A 36 36.11 -36.99 32.84
CA PHE A 36 35.76 -35.86 31.96
C PHE A 36 35.01 -36.31 30.70
N PHE A 37 35.28 -37.53 30.19
CA PHE A 37 34.55 -38.10 29.06
C PHE A 37 33.17 -38.68 29.43
N LEU A 38 32.94 -39.07 30.69
CA LEU A 38 31.64 -39.57 31.18
C LEU A 38 30.65 -38.45 31.52
N LEU A 39 31.10 -37.20 31.68
CA LEU A 39 30.24 -36.03 31.94
C LEU A 39 29.97 -35.18 30.68
N ALA A 40 30.56 -35.53 29.54
CA ALA A 40 30.36 -34.89 28.25
C ALA A 40 29.35 -35.68 27.39
N HIS A 41 28.27 -36.21 27.98
CA HIS A 41 27.12 -36.58 27.19
C HIS A 41 26.42 -35.29 26.78
N PRO A 42 26.35 -34.95 25.47
CA PRO A 42 25.48 -33.88 25.04
C PRO A 42 24.08 -34.25 25.52
N PHE A 43 23.52 -33.46 26.45
CA PHE A 43 22.09 -33.52 26.70
C PHE A 43 21.43 -33.47 25.33
N PRO A 44 20.53 -34.40 24.99
CA PRO A 44 19.78 -34.29 23.76
C PRO A 44 19.10 -32.93 23.81
N VAL A 45 19.59 -31.99 23.01
CA VAL A 45 18.88 -30.76 22.75
C VAL A 45 17.61 -31.25 22.07
N LEU A 46 16.53 -31.38 22.83
CA LEU A 46 15.20 -31.63 22.30
C LEU A 46 15.00 -30.54 21.25
N SER A 47 15.12 -30.92 19.97
CA SER A 47 14.90 -29.98 18.88
C SER A 47 13.49 -29.46 19.08
N GLN A 48 13.33 -28.15 19.20
CA GLN A 48 12.00 -27.58 19.33
C GLN A 48 11.12 -28.14 18.20
N PRO A 49 9.90 -28.61 18.52
CA PRO A 49 9.01 -29.15 17.49
C PRO A 49 8.85 -28.12 16.39
N SER A 50 8.84 -28.58 15.14
CA SER A 50 8.64 -27.67 14.01
C SER A 50 7.30 -26.93 14.18
N LEU A 51 7.23 -25.70 13.69
CA LEU A 51 5.99 -24.92 13.78
C LEU A 51 4.83 -25.66 13.09
N GLN A 52 5.10 -26.36 11.97
CA GLN A 52 4.09 -27.19 11.32
C GLN A 52 3.58 -28.31 12.24
N SER A 53 4.44 -28.98 13.00
CA SER A 53 4.03 -30.01 13.95
C SER A 53 3.11 -29.47 15.06
N LEU A 54 3.36 -28.23 15.52
CA LEU A 54 2.49 -27.56 16.50
C LEU A 54 1.12 -27.21 15.90
N VAL A 55 1.11 -26.70 14.67
CA VAL A 55 -0.13 -26.47 13.90
C VAL A 55 -0.90 -27.77 13.73
N ASP A 56 -0.20 -28.84 13.34
CA ASP A 56 -0.80 -30.14 13.08
C ASP A 56 -1.33 -30.82 14.36
N ALA A 57 -0.76 -30.52 15.53
CA ALA A 57 -1.26 -31.00 16.81
C ALA A 57 -2.45 -30.18 17.34
N THR A 58 -2.73 -29.00 16.77
CA THR A 58 -3.82 -28.13 17.22
C THR A 58 -5.15 -28.62 16.65
N SER A 59 -6.11 -28.94 17.52
CA SER A 59 -7.46 -29.36 17.15
C SER A 59 -8.19 -28.26 16.35
N PRO A 60 -9.08 -28.62 15.40
CA PRO A 60 -9.98 -27.64 14.77
C PRO A 60 -10.75 -26.80 15.80
N GLY A 61 -10.87 -25.49 15.54
CA GLY A 61 -11.39 -24.49 16.46
C GLY A 61 -10.42 -24.11 17.60
N GLY A 62 -9.31 -24.84 17.75
CA GLY A 62 -8.30 -24.61 18.78
C GLY A 62 -7.47 -23.36 18.55
N THR A 63 -6.77 -22.92 19.59
CA THR A 63 -5.84 -21.79 19.54
C THR A 63 -4.41 -22.29 19.74
N LEU A 64 -3.54 -22.01 18.77
CA LEU A 64 -2.10 -22.15 18.89
C LEU A 64 -1.50 -20.76 19.18
N ARG A 65 -1.06 -20.55 20.42
CA ARG A 65 -0.29 -19.36 20.79
C ARG A 65 1.19 -19.65 20.69
N LEU A 66 1.89 -18.93 19.82
CA LEU A 66 3.32 -19.09 19.64
C LEU A 66 4.09 -18.38 20.76
N SER A 67 5.15 -19.03 21.23
CA SER A 67 6.14 -18.40 22.10
C SER A 67 6.86 -17.27 21.34
N PRO A 68 7.24 -16.18 22.04
CA PRO A 68 8.08 -15.13 21.46
C PRO A 68 9.37 -15.72 20.86
N GLY A 69 9.80 -15.19 19.71
CA GLY A 69 11.00 -15.66 19.02
C GLY A 69 10.76 -16.04 17.57
N VAL A 70 11.80 -16.60 16.93
CA VAL A 70 11.79 -16.97 15.51
C VAL A 70 11.40 -18.43 15.36
N HIS A 71 10.40 -18.66 14.50
CA HIS A 71 9.92 -19.97 14.10
C HIS A 71 10.20 -20.16 12.61
N ALA A 72 10.74 -21.32 12.24
CA ALA A 72 11.03 -21.63 10.85
C ALA A 72 9.73 -21.85 10.07
N GLY A 73 9.55 -21.08 9.00
CA GLY A 73 8.55 -21.32 7.96
C GLY A 73 9.11 -22.15 6.80
N PRO A 74 8.29 -22.42 5.77
CA PRO A 74 6.89 -22.02 5.64
C PRO A 74 5.92 -22.95 6.37
N VAL A 75 4.70 -22.46 6.62
CA VAL A 75 3.65 -23.18 7.38
C VAL A 75 2.33 -23.13 6.64
N THR A 76 1.55 -24.21 6.75
CA THR A 76 0.21 -24.32 6.16
C THR A 76 -0.83 -24.61 7.23
N LEU A 77 -1.87 -23.77 7.28
CA LEU A 77 -3.10 -24.04 8.02
C LEU A 77 -4.08 -24.79 7.12
N SER A 78 -4.27 -26.08 7.40
CA SER A 78 -5.20 -26.96 6.67
C SER A 78 -6.57 -27.11 7.36
N ARG A 79 -6.75 -26.48 8.53
CA ARG A 79 -7.97 -26.57 9.34
C ARG A 79 -8.21 -25.27 10.11
N PRO A 80 -9.45 -24.94 10.49
CA PRO A 80 -9.77 -23.69 11.15
C PRO A 80 -9.14 -23.65 12.53
N ILE A 81 -8.07 -22.89 12.72
CA ILE A 81 -7.48 -22.64 14.04
C ILE A 81 -7.22 -21.15 14.22
N VAL A 82 -7.01 -20.74 15.46
CA VAL A 82 -6.44 -19.43 15.78
C VAL A 82 -4.93 -19.59 15.90
N LEU A 83 -4.17 -19.00 14.99
CA LEU A 83 -2.72 -18.85 15.09
C LEU A 83 -2.41 -17.45 15.65
N ASP A 84 -1.95 -17.41 16.91
CA ASP A 84 -1.75 -16.18 17.68
C ASP A 84 -0.26 -15.99 18.00
N GLY A 85 0.35 -14.98 17.40
CA GLY A 85 1.76 -14.64 17.63
C GLY A 85 2.02 -13.72 18.84
N GLY A 86 0.97 -13.21 19.50
CA GLY A 86 1.10 -12.33 20.65
C GLY A 86 1.89 -11.03 20.40
N GLY A 87 2.04 -10.62 19.14
CA GLY A 87 2.83 -9.47 18.71
C GLY A 87 4.35 -9.68 18.76
N LYS A 88 4.82 -10.89 19.04
CA LYS A 88 6.25 -11.18 19.32
C LYS A 88 6.79 -12.42 18.62
N ALA A 89 5.95 -13.26 18.06
CA ALA A 89 6.37 -14.44 17.30
C ALA A 89 6.65 -14.06 15.85
N ILE A 90 7.82 -14.47 15.36
CA ILE A 90 8.27 -14.27 13.98
C ILE A 90 8.17 -15.61 13.26
N ILE A 91 7.54 -15.64 12.07
CA ILE A 91 7.65 -16.76 11.13
C ILE A 91 8.58 -16.31 10.01
N ASP A 92 9.74 -16.96 9.90
CA ASP A 92 10.76 -16.64 8.91
C ASP A 92 10.70 -17.62 7.73
N GLY A 93 10.42 -17.13 6.53
CA GLY A 93 10.29 -17.94 5.31
C GLY A 93 11.62 -18.46 4.76
N GLY A 94 12.77 -18.00 5.28
CA GLY A 94 14.09 -18.44 4.84
C GLY A 94 14.40 -18.11 3.37
N GLY A 95 13.74 -17.10 2.79
CA GLY A 95 13.93 -16.67 1.42
C GLY A 95 13.29 -17.59 0.38
N LYS A 96 12.32 -18.42 0.77
CA LYS A 96 11.70 -19.43 -0.09
C LYS A 96 10.18 -19.46 0.08
N ARG A 97 9.45 -19.41 -1.05
CA ARG A 97 7.99 -19.56 -1.09
C ARG A 97 7.26 -18.51 -0.24
N SER A 98 5.94 -18.63 -0.13
CA SER A 98 5.13 -17.89 0.84
C SER A 98 5.37 -18.39 2.27
N VAL A 99 5.37 -17.48 3.24
CA VAL A 99 5.67 -17.77 4.66
C VAL A 99 4.52 -18.55 5.31
N LEU A 100 3.28 -18.09 5.15
CA LEU A 100 2.09 -18.74 5.69
C LEU A 100 1.05 -18.98 4.59
N ARG A 101 0.51 -20.19 4.55
CA ARG A 101 -0.62 -20.57 3.69
C ARG A 101 -1.84 -20.87 4.53
N VAL A 102 -2.97 -20.24 4.23
CA VAL A 102 -4.27 -20.47 4.87
C VAL A 102 -5.15 -21.20 3.87
N ASN A 103 -5.11 -22.53 3.93
CA ASN A 103 -5.83 -23.43 3.03
C ASN A 103 -7.05 -24.03 3.74
N THR A 104 -7.81 -23.16 4.38
CA THR A 104 -8.98 -23.50 5.17
C THR A 104 -9.85 -22.26 5.32
N GLY A 105 -11.13 -22.45 5.65
CA GLY A 105 -12.00 -21.33 6.02
C GLY A 105 -12.10 -21.19 7.54
N ASN A 106 -12.53 -20.02 8.01
CA ASN A 106 -12.76 -19.73 9.44
C ASN A 106 -11.51 -19.79 10.33
N ALA A 107 -10.30 -19.69 9.77
CA ALA A 107 -9.08 -19.50 10.56
C ALA A 107 -8.91 -18.05 11.00
N VAL A 108 -8.18 -17.86 12.10
CA VAL A 108 -7.75 -16.54 12.57
C VAL A 108 -6.22 -16.52 12.61
N VAL A 109 -5.61 -15.58 11.92
CA VAL A 109 -4.17 -15.36 11.92
C VAL A 109 -3.91 -13.98 12.48
N ARG A 110 -3.25 -13.89 13.63
CA ARG A 110 -3.05 -12.60 14.30
C ARG A 110 -1.76 -12.43 15.07
N GLY A 111 -1.32 -11.18 15.18
CA GLY A 111 -0.21 -10.81 16.05
C GLY A 111 1.12 -11.45 15.65
N LEU A 112 1.28 -11.85 14.38
CA LEU A 112 2.51 -12.44 13.87
C LEU A 112 3.37 -11.39 13.18
N ILE A 113 4.68 -11.62 13.20
CA ILE A 113 5.63 -10.98 12.28
C ILE A 113 5.98 -12.02 11.22
N LEU A 114 5.68 -11.77 9.95
CA LEU A 114 5.99 -12.67 8.84
C LEU A 114 7.02 -12.01 7.92
N ARG A 115 8.12 -12.70 7.65
CA ARG A 115 9.21 -12.10 6.88
C ARG A 115 9.98 -13.07 6.00
N ASN A 116 10.81 -12.49 5.14
CA ASN A 116 11.80 -13.21 4.32
C ASN A 116 11.13 -14.24 3.40
N THR A 117 10.16 -13.77 2.61
CA THR A 117 9.53 -14.58 1.56
C THR A 117 10.56 -14.94 0.47
N GLY A 118 10.19 -15.88 -0.39
CA GLY A 118 10.85 -16.03 -1.69
C GLY A 118 10.67 -14.83 -2.63
N ASN A 119 11.20 -14.97 -3.84
CA ASN A 119 11.30 -13.91 -4.86
C ASN A 119 10.55 -14.24 -6.16
N SER A 120 9.70 -15.28 -6.18
CA SER A 120 8.95 -15.64 -7.39
C SER A 120 7.71 -14.77 -7.57
N HIS A 121 7.68 -13.97 -8.64
CA HIS A 121 6.48 -13.26 -9.09
C HIS A 121 5.40 -14.22 -9.59
N ASP A 122 5.79 -15.30 -10.28
CA ASP A 122 4.87 -16.28 -10.84
C ASP A 122 4.14 -17.08 -9.76
N GLN A 123 4.86 -17.49 -8.72
CA GLN A 123 4.29 -18.21 -7.57
C GLN A 123 3.66 -17.27 -6.54
N MET A 124 3.84 -15.95 -6.71
CA MET A 124 3.38 -14.91 -5.79
C MET A 124 3.85 -15.16 -4.34
N ASP A 125 5.16 -15.34 -4.17
CA ASP A 125 5.76 -15.60 -2.86
C ASP A 125 5.39 -14.50 -1.86
N SER A 126 4.55 -14.86 -0.88
CA SER A 126 3.77 -13.92 -0.08
C SER A 126 4.02 -14.09 1.42
N GLY A 127 3.82 -13.01 2.19
CA GLY A 127 3.73 -13.14 3.65
C GLY A 127 2.61 -14.09 4.04
N ILE A 128 1.41 -13.86 3.51
CA ILE A 128 0.24 -14.72 3.74
C ILE A 128 -0.46 -15.00 2.41
N ALA A 129 -0.58 -16.28 2.04
CA ALA A 129 -1.42 -16.73 0.93
C ALA A 129 -2.69 -17.37 1.49
N ILE A 130 -3.85 -17.02 0.94
CA ILE A 130 -5.17 -17.44 1.41
C ILE A 130 -5.90 -18.10 0.24
N GLU A 131 -6.30 -19.35 0.45
CA GLU A 131 -7.11 -20.18 -0.45
C GLU A 131 -8.29 -20.77 0.36
N GLY A 132 -9.06 -19.89 1.00
CA GLY A 132 -10.19 -20.26 1.85
C GLY A 132 -11.05 -19.06 2.24
N ASP A 133 -12.26 -19.34 2.72
CA ASP A 133 -13.30 -18.35 2.96
C ASP A 133 -13.45 -17.97 4.44
N SER A 134 -14.00 -16.79 4.71
CA SER A 134 -14.38 -16.38 6.08
C SER A 134 -13.23 -16.37 7.10
N ASN A 135 -11.99 -16.20 6.66
CA ASN A 135 -10.82 -16.07 7.52
C ASN A 135 -10.67 -14.66 8.06
N ARG A 136 -9.97 -14.52 9.19
CA ARG A 136 -9.59 -13.24 9.79
C ARG A 136 -8.08 -13.13 9.87
N ILE A 137 -7.52 -12.18 9.14
CA ILE A 137 -6.09 -11.88 9.10
C ILE A 137 -5.91 -10.50 9.72
N GLU A 138 -5.53 -10.47 10.99
CA GLU A 138 -5.59 -9.24 11.79
C GLU A 138 -4.32 -8.95 12.58
N ASP A 139 -3.93 -7.68 12.68
CA ASP A 139 -2.87 -7.25 13.60
C ASP A 139 -1.50 -7.93 13.31
N ASN A 140 -1.19 -8.23 12.05
CA ASN A 140 0.09 -8.83 11.65
C ASN A 140 1.06 -7.78 11.08
N VAL A 141 2.35 -8.03 11.23
CA VAL A 141 3.43 -7.30 10.57
C VAL A 141 4.00 -8.18 9.47
N ILE A 142 4.01 -7.69 8.23
CA ILE A 142 4.56 -8.36 7.06
C ILE A 142 5.68 -7.48 6.51
N GLU A 143 6.91 -7.96 6.59
CA GLU A 143 8.12 -7.24 6.21
C GLU A 143 9.02 -8.11 5.33
N ASP A 144 9.88 -7.51 4.50
CA ASP A 144 10.76 -8.25 3.58
C ASP A 144 10.00 -9.33 2.77
N ALA A 145 8.80 -8.97 2.31
CA ALA A 145 7.89 -9.85 1.59
C ALA A 145 7.72 -9.37 0.14
N LEU A 146 7.88 -10.25 -0.84
CA LEU A 146 7.66 -9.87 -2.23
C LEU A 146 6.20 -9.46 -2.41
N PHE A 147 5.27 -10.35 -2.08
CA PHE A 147 3.84 -10.06 -1.93
C PHE A 147 3.45 -10.00 -0.46
N GLY A 148 2.54 -9.11 -0.08
CA GLY A 148 2.04 -9.02 1.29
C GLY A 148 1.04 -10.14 1.59
N ILE A 149 -0.24 -9.87 1.26
CA ILE A 149 -1.36 -10.79 1.47
C ILE A 149 -2.02 -11.09 0.13
N VAL A 150 -2.12 -12.36 -0.23
CA VAL A 150 -2.74 -12.81 -1.49
C VAL A 150 -3.97 -13.64 -1.19
N LEU A 151 -5.12 -13.22 -1.71
CA LEU A 151 -6.39 -13.93 -1.68
C LEU A 151 -6.65 -14.48 -3.09
N LYS A 152 -6.77 -15.80 -3.19
CA LYS A 152 -7.06 -16.48 -4.44
C LYS A 152 -8.30 -17.32 -4.26
N GLN A 153 -9.35 -17.04 -5.04
CA GLN A 153 -10.63 -17.74 -4.96
C GLN A 153 -11.15 -17.80 -3.52
N SER A 154 -11.01 -16.69 -2.79
CA SER A 154 -11.20 -16.61 -1.35
C SER A 154 -12.18 -15.50 -1.01
N ASN A 155 -13.28 -15.85 -0.35
CA ASN A 155 -14.44 -14.99 -0.19
C ASN A 155 -14.74 -14.68 1.27
N HIS A 156 -15.37 -13.52 1.49
CA HIS A 156 -15.85 -13.11 2.82
C HIS A 156 -14.76 -13.06 3.90
N ASN A 157 -13.50 -12.88 3.52
CA ASN A 157 -12.39 -12.75 4.46
C ASN A 157 -12.29 -11.31 4.99
N LEU A 158 -11.75 -11.19 6.20
CA LEU A 158 -11.42 -9.91 6.83
C LEU A 158 -9.90 -9.78 6.93
N VAL A 159 -9.34 -8.82 6.22
CA VAL A 159 -7.92 -8.44 6.31
C VAL A 159 -7.84 -7.07 6.97
N ARG A 160 -7.44 -7.01 8.24
CA ARG A 160 -7.50 -5.76 9.01
C ARG A 160 -6.29 -5.43 9.85
N ARG A 161 -5.97 -4.14 9.99
CA ARG A 161 -4.90 -3.65 10.89
C ARG A 161 -3.56 -4.36 10.69
N ASN A 162 -3.24 -4.77 9.46
CA ASN A 162 -1.95 -5.34 9.14
C ASN A 162 -0.99 -4.22 8.70
N HIS A 163 0.28 -4.37 9.04
CA HIS A 163 1.37 -3.51 8.57
C HIS A 163 2.13 -4.25 7.47
N ILE A 164 2.14 -3.73 6.24
CA ILE A 164 2.68 -4.45 5.08
C ILE A 164 3.77 -3.61 4.41
N ARG A 165 4.98 -4.17 4.31
CA ARG A 165 6.14 -3.58 3.64
C ARG A 165 6.76 -4.61 2.69
N SER A 166 7.10 -4.19 1.48
CA SER A 166 7.73 -5.09 0.51
C SER A 166 9.23 -5.25 0.76
N LYS A 167 9.90 -6.05 -0.07
CA LYS A 167 11.36 -6.15 -0.12
C LYS A 167 11.99 -4.82 -0.56
N ALA A 168 13.22 -4.57 -0.10
CA ALA A 168 14.02 -3.42 -0.52
C ALA A 168 14.48 -3.58 -1.98
N ALA A 169 13.60 -3.25 -2.91
CA ALA A 169 13.84 -3.28 -4.36
C ALA A 169 13.29 -2.01 -5.02
N GLU A 170 13.65 -1.79 -6.29
CA GLU A 170 13.02 -0.78 -7.14
C GLU A 170 11.51 -0.98 -7.23
N LEU A 171 10.74 0.10 -7.37
CA LEU A 171 9.28 0.08 -7.29
C LEU A 171 8.63 -0.94 -8.24
N SER A 172 9.15 -1.06 -9.48
CA SER A 172 8.65 -1.99 -10.49
C SER A 172 8.93 -3.47 -10.16
N MET A 173 9.96 -3.74 -9.36
CA MET A 173 10.43 -5.08 -8.98
C MET A 173 9.75 -5.63 -7.73
N ARG A 174 9.13 -4.75 -6.93
CA ARG A 174 8.32 -5.13 -5.76
C ARG A 174 7.07 -5.90 -6.19
N GLY A 175 6.50 -6.69 -5.28
CA GLY A 175 5.21 -7.34 -5.49
C GLY A 175 4.06 -6.52 -4.88
N GLU A 176 2.87 -7.11 -4.92
CA GLU A 176 1.64 -6.44 -4.50
C GLU A 176 1.43 -6.57 -2.98
N SER A 177 0.98 -5.49 -2.36
CA SER A 177 0.70 -5.42 -0.92
C SER A 177 -0.47 -6.31 -0.53
N VAL A 178 -1.59 -6.14 -1.23
CA VAL A 178 -2.79 -6.96 -1.13
C VAL A 178 -3.26 -7.27 -2.54
N ARG A 179 -3.45 -8.55 -2.84
CA ARG A 179 -3.96 -9.01 -4.12
C ARG A 179 -5.19 -9.87 -3.92
N LEU A 180 -6.30 -9.48 -4.52
CA LEU A 180 -7.51 -10.30 -4.63
C LEU A 180 -7.63 -10.80 -6.06
N TRP A 181 -7.70 -12.11 -6.22
CA TRP A 181 -7.94 -12.75 -7.50
C TRP A 181 -9.15 -13.67 -7.41
N ASN A 182 -10.19 -13.40 -8.22
CA ASN A 182 -11.45 -14.15 -8.21
C ASN A 182 -12.06 -14.25 -6.79
N SER A 183 -12.00 -13.16 -6.02
CA SER A 183 -12.28 -13.15 -4.57
C SER A 183 -13.37 -12.13 -4.24
N ILE A 184 -14.47 -12.58 -3.64
CA ILE A 184 -15.72 -11.83 -3.53
C ILE A 184 -16.06 -11.53 -2.08
N GLY A 185 -16.67 -10.37 -1.80
CA GLY A 185 -17.26 -10.12 -0.49
C GLY A 185 -16.26 -9.88 0.64
N ASN A 186 -14.99 -9.63 0.33
CA ASN A 186 -13.95 -9.44 1.32
C ASN A 186 -13.94 -8.00 1.86
N ARG A 187 -13.44 -7.87 3.10
CA ARG A 187 -13.28 -6.60 3.81
C ARG A 187 -11.79 -6.37 4.06
N ILE A 188 -11.25 -5.31 3.48
CA ILE A 188 -9.84 -4.92 3.63
C ILE A 188 -9.81 -3.59 4.38
N GLU A 189 -9.50 -3.63 5.67
CA GLU A 189 -9.81 -2.54 6.60
C GLU A 189 -8.63 -2.07 7.45
N ASP A 190 -8.44 -0.76 7.59
CA ASP A 190 -7.50 -0.17 8.53
C ASP A 190 -6.05 -0.69 8.40
N ASN A 191 -5.62 -1.14 7.21
CA ASN A 191 -4.25 -1.62 7.00
C ASN A 191 -3.30 -0.44 6.73
N ASP A 192 -2.06 -0.57 7.19
CA ASP A 192 -0.97 0.37 6.93
C ASP A 192 -0.01 -0.26 5.91
N ILE A 193 -0.01 0.28 4.70
CA ILE A 193 0.72 -0.24 3.55
C ILE A 193 1.70 0.82 3.06
N ALA A 194 2.96 0.44 2.91
CA ALA A 194 3.95 1.32 2.32
C ALA A 194 4.99 0.54 1.53
N ASP A 195 5.60 1.24 0.57
CA ASP A 195 6.77 0.75 -0.12
C ASP A 195 6.51 -0.60 -0.80
N THR A 196 5.39 -0.69 -1.51
CA THR A 196 4.96 -1.88 -2.27
C THR A 196 4.73 -1.52 -3.73
N ARG A 197 4.50 -2.49 -4.62
CA ARG A 197 4.16 -2.15 -6.01
C ARG A 197 2.73 -1.68 -6.14
N ASP A 198 1.76 -2.55 -5.89
CA ASP A 198 0.34 -2.24 -6.07
C ASP A 198 -0.53 -2.81 -4.94
N PHE A 199 -1.74 -2.30 -4.82
CA PHE A 199 -2.89 -2.97 -4.18
C PHE A 199 -3.90 -3.28 -5.29
N THR A 200 -4.25 -4.55 -5.49
CA THR A 200 -5.00 -4.97 -6.68
C THR A 200 -6.19 -5.85 -6.35
N LEU A 201 -7.33 -5.53 -6.97
CA LEU A 201 -8.47 -6.42 -7.12
C LEU A 201 -8.62 -6.78 -8.59
N MET A 202 -8.64 -8.08 -8.88
CA MET A 202 -8.84 -8.60 -10.24
C MET A 202 -9.94 -9.65 -10.26
N ASN A 203 -10.96 -9.44 -11.11
CA ASN A 203 -12.15 -10.29 -11.20
C ASN A 203 -12.83 -10.50 -9.83
N SER A 204 -12.85 -9.47 -9.00
CA SER A 204 -13.15 -9.56 -7.58
C SER A 204 -14.28 -8.58 -7.21
N PRO A 205 -15.54 -8.91 -7.52
CA PRO A 205 -16.68 -8.04 -7.22
C PRO A 205 -17.04 -7.97 -5.74
N ASN A 206 -17.87 -7.00 -5.37
CA ASN A 206 -18.52 -6.90 -4.06
C ASN A 206 -17.56 -6.79 -2.87
N ASN A 207 -16.42 -6.10 -3.03
CA ASN A 207 -15.45 -5.94 -1.95
C ASN A 207 -15.58 -4.58 -1.25
N HIS A 208 -15.22 -4.52 0.02
CA HIS A 208 -15.18 -3.29 0.81
C HIS A 208 -13.73 -3.00 1.22
N VAL A 209 -13.22 -1.85 0.79
CA VAL A 209 -11.85 -1.39 1.07
C VAL A 209 -11.93 -0.08 1.81
N SER A 210 -11.66 -0.08 3.12
CA SER A 210 -11.88 1.10 3.94
C SER A 210 -10.85 1.38 5.02
N GLY A 211 -10.65 2.66 5.34
CA GLY A 211 -9.76 3.09 6.43
C GLY A 211 -8.26 2.80 6.20
N ASN A 212 -7.86 2.30 5.04
CA ASN A 212 -6.47 1.92 4.77
C ASN A 212 -5.59 3.15 4.51
N SER A 213 -4.32 3.07 4.91
CA SER A 213 -3.29 4.04 4.58
C SER A 213 -2.30 3.42 3.60
N ILE A 214 -2.14 3.99 2.41
CA ILE A 214 -1.26 3.48 1.35
C ILE A 214 -0.30 4.57 0.87
N ARG A 215 1.00 4.32 0.98
CA ARG A 215 2.04 5.28 0.55
C ARG A 215 3.18 4.68 -0.24
N GLY A 216 3.73 5.43 -1.19
CA GLY A 216 4.93 5.03 -1.93
C GLY A 216 4.73 3.82 -2.85
N SER A 217 3.49 3.58 -3.29
CA SER A 217 3.15 2.52 -4.25
C SER A 217 3.03 3.04 -5.67
N ARG A 218 3.11 2.16 -6.66
CA ARG A 218 2.82 2.50 -8.07
C ARG A 218 1.34 2.76 -8.24
N TYR A 219 0.50 1.76 -7.99
CA TYR A 219 -0.95 1.96 -7.87
C TYR A 219 -1.34 1.88 -6.40
N GLY A 220 -1.88 2.98 -5.88
CA GLY A 220 -2.43 3.02 -4.53
C GLY A 220 -3.55 1.99 -4.37
N MET A 221 -4.48 1.94 -5.33
CA MET A 221 -5.47 0.87 -5.48
C MET A 221 -5.83 0.67 -6.95
N HIS A 222 -5.96 -0.56 -7.41
CA HIS A 222 -6.30 -0.89 -8.78
C HIS A 222 -7.42 -1.93 -8.85
N PHE A 223 -8.55 -1.53 -9.43
CA PHE A 223 -9.73 -2.38 -9.64
C PHE A 223 -9.82 -2.77 -11.11
N ILE A 224 -9.75 -4.06 -11.38
CA ILE A 224 -9.80 -4.63 -12.73
C ILE A 224 -10.92 -5.66 -12.76
N PHE A 225 -11.96 -5.44 -13.58
CA PHE A 225 -13.13 -6.33 -13.64
C PHE A 225 -13.74 -6.65 -12.27
N SER A 226 -13.79 -5.66 -11.38
CA SER A 226 -14.12 -5.83 -9.96
C SER A 226 -15.27 -4.90 -9.53
N PRO A 227 -16.47 -5.06 -10.12
CA PRO A 227 -17.58 -4.14 -9.94
C PRO A 227 -18.20 -4.20 -8.53
N ASN A 228 -19.15 -3.29 -8.26
CA ASN A 228 -19.97 -3.28 -7.04
C ASN A 228 -19.15 -3.19 -5.74
N SER A 229 -18.02 -2.49 -5.78
CA SER A 229 -17.11 -2.38 -4.63
C SER A 229 -17.15 -0.99 -4.01
N HIS A 230 -16.88 -0.93 -2.71
CA HIS A 230 -16.89 0.28 -1.91
C HIS A 230 -15.48 0.63 -1.47
N VAL A 231 -15.02 1.84 -1.80
CA VAL A 231 -13.70 2.37 -1.50
C VAL A 231 -13.87 3.61 -0.63
N GLU A 232 -13.74 3.44 0.69
CA GLU A 232 -14.21 4.45 1.63
C GLU A 232 -13.16 4.87 2.66
N LYS A 233 -13.01 6.18 2.89
CA LYS A 233 -12.20 6.72 4.00
C LYS A 233 -10.73 6.28 4.00
N ASN A 234 -10.18 5.94 2.84
CA ASN A 234 -8.77 5.58 2.69
C ASN A 234 -7.89 6.82 2.53
N ARG A 235 -6.62 6.72 2.96
CA ARG A 235 -5.60 7.75 2.78
C ARG A 235 -4.51 7.25 1.84
N LEU A 236 -4.41 7.86 0.67
CA LEU A 236 -3.41 7.53 -0.34
C LEU A 236 -2.48 8.71 -0.51
N SER A 237 -1.17 8.51 -0.31
CA SER A 237 -0.19 9.59 -0.42
C SER A 237 1.10 9.16 -1.11
N TYR A 238 1.72 10.03 -1.91
CA TYR A 238 3.01 9.75 -2.57
C TYR A 238 3.00 8.46 -3.40
N ASN A 239 1.84 8.08 -3.93
CA ASN A 239 1.74 6.99 -4.89
C ASN A 239 1.99 7.55 -6.30
N ALA A 240 2.43 6.72 -7.25
CA ALA A 240 2.56 7.17 -8.64
C ALA A 240 1.18 7.46 -9.26
N THR A 241 0.19 6.64 -8.92
CA THR A 241 -1.24 6.81 -9.25
C THR A 241 -2.07 6.38 -8.04
N GLY A 242 -3.17 7.08 -7.76
CA GLY A 242 -4.04 6.82 -6.61
C GLY A 242 -4.96 5.62 -6.81
N ILE A 243 -6.27 5.87 -6.96
CA ILE A 243 -7.29 4.85 -7.23
C ILE A 243 -7.50 4.75 -8.74
N VAL A 244 -7.34 3.55 -9.29
CA VAL A 244 -7.62 3.23 -10.70
C VAL A 244 -8.78 2.26 -10.79
N VAL A 245 -9.79 2.63 -11.56
CA VAL A 245 -10.97 1.82 -11.86
C VAL A 245 -10.96 1.49 -13.36
N LEU A 246 -10.82 0.21 -13.69
CA LEU A 246 -10.75 -0.29 -15.06
C LEU A 246 -11.77 -1.41 -15.27
N ASN A 247 -12.65 -1.23 -16.27
CA ASN A 247 -13.73 -2.18 -16.59
C ASN A 247 -14.50 -2.65 -15.35
N SER A 248 -14.77 -1.74 -14.42
CA SER A 248 -15.35 -2.07 -13.10
C SER A 248 -16.46 -1.09 -12.79
N ASP A 249 -17.70 -1.52 -13.03
CA ASP A 249 -18.89 -0.70 -12.86
C ASP A 249 -19.38 -0.64 -11.41
N TYR A 250 -20.27 0.30 -11.08
CA TYR A 250 -20.94 0.37 -9.77
C TYR A 250 -19.96 0.53 -8.59
N ILE A 251 -18.88 1.29 -8.77
CA ILE A 251 -17.91 1.58 -7.70
C ILE A 251 -18.31 2.84 -6.96
N THR A 252 -18.32 2.76 -5.64
CA THR A 252 -18.44 3.93 -4.76
C THR A 252 -17.07 4.32 -4.22
N ILE A 253 -16.60 5.53 -4.51
CA ILE A 253 -15.36 6.13 -4.01
C ILE A 253 -15.76 7.27 -3.07
N ARG A 254 -15.79 7.03 -1.75
CA ARG A 254 -16.35 7.98 -0.80
C ARG A 254 -15.40 8.40 0.32
N GLY A 255 -15.27 9.71 0.55
CA GLY A 255 -14.57 10.23 1.73
C GLY A 255 -13.09 9.90 1.80
N ASN A 256 -12.46 9.59 0.66
CA ASN A 256 -11.03 9.27 0.60
C ASN A 256 -10.20 10.55 0.58
N THR A 257 -8.97 10.47 1.10
CA THR A 257 -7.96 11.52 0.98
C THR A 257 -6.85 11.02 0.05
N LEU A 258 -6.71 11.65 -1.11
CA LEU A 258 -5.70 11.33 -2.11
C LEU A 258 -4.80 12.54 -2.30
N GLN A 259 -3.50 12.38 -2.03
CA GLN A 259 -2.59 13.50 -2.02
C GLN A 259 -1.19 13.18 -2.54
N HIS A 260 -0.48 14.20 -3.02
CA HIS A 260 0.92 14.11 -3.42
C HIS A 260 1.20 13.04 -4.50
N THR A 261 0.25 12.85 -5.42
CA THR A 261 0.41 11.98 -6.61
C THR A 261 0.94 12.84 -7.76
N ALA A 262 2.21 13.22 -7.69
CA ALA A 262 2.82 14.21 -8.60
C ALA A 262 3.53 13.60 -9.82
N ASN A 263 3.43 12.28 -10.03
CA ASN A 263 4.06 11.64 -11.19
C ASN A 263 3.39 12.10 -12.50
N ILE A 264 4.21 12.41 -13.51
CA ILE A 264 3.74 12.82 -14.83
C ILE A 264 2.95 11.67 -15.45
N GLY A 265 1.68 11.94 -15.81
CA GLY A 265 0.74 10.94 -16.32
C GLY A 265 0.01 10.13 -15.24
N GLY A 266 0.34 10.34 -13.96
CA GLY A 266 -0.41 9.81 -12.83
C GLY A 266 -1.66 10.63 -12.53
N ALA A 267 -2.69 9.97 -12.00
CA ALA A 267 -3.89 10.63 -11.50
C ALA A 267 -4.25 10.14 -10.10
N CYS A 268 -4.88 11.00 -9.30
CA CYS A 268 -5.37 10.59 -7.99
C CYS A 268 -6.58 9.66 -8.13
N ILE A 269 -7.54 9.99 -8.98
CA ILE A 269 -8.60 9.07 -9.40
C ILE A 269 -8.53 8.92 -10.91
N ALA A 270 -8.40 7.69 -11.40
CA ALA A 270 -8.47 7.35 -12.81
C ALA A 270 -9.62 6.37 -13.07
N ILE A 271 -10.54 6.73 -13.96
CA ILE A 271 -11.65 5.87 -14.38
C ILE A 271 -11.48 5.58 -15.86
N LYS A 272 -11.51 4.29 -16.20
CA LYS A 272 -11.35 3.81 -17.58
C LYS A 272 -12.38 2.74 -17.90
N LYS A 273 -13.11 2.93 -18.99
CA LYS A 273 -14.07 1.94 -19.53
C LYS A 273 -15.02 1.40 -18.45
N SER A 274 -15.47 2.27 -17.55
CA SER A 274 -16.32 1.91 -16.41
C SER A 274 -17.53 2.83 -16.38
N THR A 275 -18.60 2.35 -15.76
CA THR A 275 -19.92 2.99 -15.73
C THR A 275 -20.48 2.99 -14.31
N GLU A 276 -21.45 3.85 -14.04
CA GLU A 276 -22.16 3.89 -12.76
C GLU A 276 -21.22 4.11 -11.56
N ILE A 277 -20.32 5.09 -11.67
CA ILE A 277 -19.37 5.42 -10.60
C ILE A 277 -19.90 6.58 -9.78
N LEU A 278 -19.80 6.47 -8.46
CA LEU A 278 -20.06 7.57 -7.52
C LEU A 278 -18.77 7.94 -6.78
N ALA A 279 -18.20 9.10 -7.10
CA ALA A 279 -17.10 9.71 -6.36
C ALA A 279 -17.63 10.86 -5.50
N GLU A 280 -17.71 10.65 -4.19
CA GLU A 280 -18.36 11.59 -3.26
C GLU A 280 -17.50 11.98 -2.06
N GLY A 281 -17.44 13.27 -1.75
CA GLY A 281 -16.85 13.73 -0.49
C GLY A 281 -15.34 13.48 -0.37
N ASN A 282 -14.64 13.26 -1.49
CA ASN A 282 -13.22 12.99 -1.49
C ASN A 282 -12.41 14.29 -1.40
N GLN A 283 -11.23 14.20 -0.78
CA GLN A 283 -10.23 15.26 -0.79
C GLN A 283 -9.10 14.85 -1.74
N ILE A 284 -8.94 15.59 -2.83
CA ILE A 284 -7.97 15.30 -3.90
C ILE A 284 -7.05 16.50 -4.03
N VAL A 285 -5.83 16.38 -3.48
CA VAL A 285 -4.96 17.52 -3.23
C VAL A 285 -3.54 17.30 -3.73
N HIS A 286 -2.96 18.26 -4.46
CA HIS A 286 -1.55 18.19 -4.88
C HIS A 286 -1.23 16.94 -5.72
N CYS A 287 -2.09 16.66 -6.71
CA CYS A 287 -1.92 15.62 -7.71
C CYS A 287 -1.57 16.25 -9.08
N ALA A 288 -0.87 15.50 -9.94
CA ALA A 288 -0.65 15.91 -11.33
C ALA A 288 -1.99 16.05 -12.05
N THR A 289 -2.83 15.01 -12.00
CA THR A 289 -4.24 15.08 -12.37
C THR A 289 -5.09 14.61 -11.19
N ALA A 290 -6.09 15.40 -10.77
CA ALA A 290 -6.97 15.01 -9.69
C ALA A 290 -7.91 13.88 -10.13
N ILE A 291 -8.66 14.11 -11.21
CA ILE A 291 -9.58 13.14 -11.83
C ILE A 291 -9.23 12.99 -13.31
N LEU A 292 -8.96 11.77 -13.75
CA LEU A 292 -8.78 11.39 -15.15
C LEU A 292 -9.89 10.41 -15.54
N SER A 293 -10.68 10.72 -16.57
CA SER A 293 -11.81 9.86 -16.97
C SER A 293 -12.01 9.81 -18.48
N ASP A 294 -12.43 8.64 -18.98
CA ASP A 294 -13.18 8.54 -20.24
C ASP A 294 -14.69 8.53 -19.97
N SER A 295 -15.48 8.71 -21.02
CA SER A 295 -16.93 8.62 -20.94
C SER A 295 -17.39 7.19 -20.64
N PRO A 296 -18.49 7.04 -19.86
CA PRO A 296 -19.09 5.74 -19.61
C PRO A 296 -19.55 5.09 -20.92
N VAL A 297 -19.45 3.76 -20.98
CA VAL A 297 -19.99 2.98 -22.09
C VAL A 297 -21.52 2.98 -22.00
N GLY A 298 -22.21 3.56 -22.99
CA GLY A 298 -23.68 3.59 -23.07
C GLY A 298 -24.30 4.92 -22.60
N ASP A 299 -25.23 5.44 -23.41
CA ASP A 299 -25.71 6.84 -23.31
C ASP A 299 -26.52 7.17 -22.04
N MET A 300 -27.02 6.14 -21.36
CA MET A 300 -27.79 6.28 -20.10
C MET A 300 -26.92 6.20 -18.85
N ASN A 301 -25.70 5.69 -18.97
CA ASN A 301 -24.83 5.46 -17.84
C ASN A 301 -24.17 6.75 -17.37
N ARG A 302 -23.93 6.86 -16.05
CA ARG A 302 -23.42 8.09 -15.45
C ARG A 302 -22.15 7.88 -14.61
N LEU A 303 -21.29 8.90 -14.62
CA LEU A 303 -20.17 9.05 -13.70
C LEU A 303 -20.42 10.30 -12.85
N VAL A 304 -20.72 10.12 -11.57
CA VAL A 304 -21.15 11.19 -10.67
C VAL A 304 -20.01 11.57 -9.73
N PHE A 305 -19.58 12.82 -9.79
CA PHE A 305 -18.60 13.42 -8.91
C PHE A 305 -19.28 14.53 -8.11
N ARG A 306 -19.46 14.32 -6.81
CA ARG A 306 -20.13 15.31 -5.98
C ARG A 306 -19.48 15.59 -4.64
N ASN A 307 -19.61 16.82 -4.17
CA ASN A 307 -19.09 17.24 -2.86
C ASN A 307 -17.59 16.96 -2.67
N ASN A 308 -16.81 16.85 -3.75
CA ASN A 308 -15.36 16.62 -3.66
C ASN A 308 -14.63 17.96 -3.52
N ARG A 309 -13.52 17.95 -2.79
CA ARG A 309 -12.55 19.05 -2.78
C ARG A 309 -11.39 18.69 -3.70
N ILE A 310 -11.23 19.45 -4.77
CA ILE A 310 -10.21 19.28 -5.81
C ILE A 310 -9.30 20.50 -5.76
N ALA A 311 -8.17 20.37 -5.07
CA ALA A 311 -7.34 21.52 -4.74
C ALA A 311 -5.85 21.37 -5.05
N HIS A 312 -5.20 22.45 -5.48
CA HIS A 312 -3.75 22.50 -5.70
C HIS A 312 -3.21 21.44 -6.67
N ASN A 313 -4.03 20.98 -7.62
CA ASN A 313 -3.62 20.02 -8.63
C ASN A 313 -3.06 20.73 -9.86
N THR A 314 -2.18 20.09 -10.63
CA THR A 314 -1.78 20.63 -11.94
C THR A 314 -3.00 20.66 -12.87
N THR A 315 -3.80 19.60 -12.86
CA THR A 315 -5.09 19.52 -13.55
C THR A 315 -6.15 19.00 -12.59
N GLY A 316 -7.26 19.73 -12.43
CA GLY A 316 -8.41 19.31 -11.63
C GLY A 316 -9.10 18.10 -12.25
N VAL A 317 -9.65 18.26 -13.47
CA VAL A 317 -10.29 17.19 -14.23
C VAL A 317 -9.70 17.12 -15.63
N GLN A 318 -9.34 15.91 -16.06
CA GLN A 318 -8.95 15.61 -17.43
C GLN A 318 -9.93 14.59 -18.01
N LEU A 319 -10.64 15.00 -19.06
CA LEU A 319 -11.54 14.15 -19.83
C LEU A 319 -10.86 13.79 -21.16
N TYR A 320 -10.92 12.52 -21.57
CA TYR A 320 -10.37 12.09 -22.85
C TYR A 320 -11.36 11.24 -23.64
N GLY A 321 -11.47 11.50 -24.95
CA GLY A 321 -12.42 10.79 -25.82
C GLY A 321 -13.89 11.04 -25.47
N GLU A 322 -14.22 12.30 -25.17
CA GLU A 322 -15.45 12.69 -24.49
C GLU A 322 -16.72 12.56 -25.35
N ARG A 323 -17.76 11.92 -24.78
CA ARG A 323 -19.08 11.67 -25.38
C ARG A 323 -20.25 12.04 -24.46
N GLY A 324 -19.98 12.55 -23.26
CA GLY A 324 -20.96 12.87 -22.22
C GLY A 324 -21.04 11.84 -21.11
N GLY A 325 -22.01 12.03 -20.21
CA GLY A 325 -22.31 11.10 -19.12
C GLY A 325 -21.64 11.43 -17.77
N HIS A 326 -20.76 12.43 -17.72
CA HIS A 326 -20.22 12.94 -16.46
C HIS A 326 -21.15 13.96 -15.81
N ILE A 327 -21.29 13.87 -14.50
CA ILE A 327 -22.07 14.79 -13.66
C ILE A 327 -21.15 15.31 -12.55
N PHE A 328 -20.84 16.59 -12.57
CA PHE A 328 -20.04 17.28 -11.55
C PHE A 328 -20.92 18.25 -10.76
N GLU A 329 -21.18 17.91 -9.49
CA GLU A 329 -22.11 18.64 -8.65
C GLU A 329 -21.54 19.04 -7.30
N ASN A 330 -21.66 20.32 -6.92
CA ASN A 330 -21.26 20.78 -5.58
C ASN A 330 -19.79 20.48 -5.21
N ASN A 331 -18.90 20.35 -6.20
CA ASN A 331 -17.48 20.20 -5.94
C ASN A 331 -16.84 21.56 -5.67
N ARG A 332 -15.71 21.57 -4.95
CA ARG A 332 -14.88 22.77 -4.76
C ARG A 332 -13.59 22.62 -5.54
N PHE A 333 -13.42 23.46 -6.56
CA PHE A 333 -12.21 23.59 -7.34
C PHE A 333 -11.40 24.77 -6.79
N GLU A 334 -10.23 24.48 -6.22
CA GLU A 334 -9.43 25.47 -5.48
C GLU A 334 -7.96 25.42 -5.91
N LYS A 335 -7.47 26.47 -6.54
CA LYS A 335 -6.05 26.70 -6.83
C LYS A 335 -5.44 25.59 -7.67
N ASN A 336 -6.23 24.99 -8.56
CA ASN A 336 -5.68 24.10 -9.58
C ASN A 336 -5.04 24.94 -10.68
N LEU A 337 -3.96 24.46 -11.28
CA LEU A 337 -3.34 25.18 -12.39
C LEU A 337 -4.27 25.14 -13.64
N LEU A 338 -4.91 24.01 -13.89
CA LEU A 338 -6.02 23.85 -14.85
C LEU A 338 -7.23 23.32 -14.09
N GLN A 339 -8.38 24.00 -14.16
CA GLN A 339 -9.60 23.44 -13.57
C GLN A 339 -10.04 22.19 -14.32
N VAL A 340 -10.29 22.33 -15.63
CA VAL A 340 -10.75 21.25 -16.49
C VAL A 340 -10.04 21.31 -17.85
N VAL A 341 -9.62 20.16 -18.33
CA VAL A 341 -9.12 19.98 -19.70
C VAL A 341 -9.81 18.82 -20.39
N MET A 342 -9.96 18.95 -21.70
CA MET A 342 -10.45 17.89 -22.56
C MET A 342 -9.36 17.58 -23.60
N SER A 343 -9.11 16.29 -23.84
CA SER A 343 -8.14 15.83 -24.83
C SER A 343 -8.84 14.97 -25.90
N GLY A 344 -8.52 15.24 -27.17
CA GLY A 344 -9.14 14.59 -28.33
C GLY A 344 -10.45 15.25 -28.77
N SER A 345 -11.00 14.79 -29.89
CA SER A 345 -12.32 15.23 -30.37
C SER A 345 -13.42 14.67 -29.46
N GLY A 346 -14.43 15.51 -29.17
CA GLY A 346 -15.53 15.13 -28.28
C GLY A 346 -16.56 16.23 -28.11
N ASN A 347 -17.68 15.90 -27.48
CA ASN A 347 -18.74 16.86 -27.15
C ASN A 347 -18.63 17.27 -25.68
N ALA A 348 -17.86 18.32 -25.41
CA ALA A 348 -17.60 18.80 -24.05
C ALA A 348 -18.89 19.18 -23.29
N LEU A 349 -19.88 19.70 -24.03
CA LEU A 349 -21.18 20.14 -23.52
C LEU A 349 -22.16 19.00 -23.22
N ALA A 350 -21.80 17.75 -23.55
CA ALA A 350 -22.59 16.58 -23.16
C ALA A 350 -22.43 16.22 -21.67
N ASN A 351 -21.58 16.94 -20.94
CA ASN A 351 -21.38 16.80 -19.50
C ASN A 351 -22.21 17.80 -18.71
N ARG A 352 -22.63 17.41 -17.50
CA ARG A 352 -23.40 18.27 -16.61
C ARG A 352 -22.50 18.84 -15.52
N TRP A 353 -22.50 20.17 -15.41
CA TRP A 353 -21.83 20.91 -14.35
C TRP A 353 -22.88 21.74 -13.61
N HIS A 354 -22.92 21.62 -12.29
CA HIS A 354 -23.92 22.35 -11.51
C HIS A 354 -23.49 22.60 -10.06
N GLY A 355 -23.58 23.87 -9.62
CA GLY A 355 -23.43 24.20 -8.21
C GLY A 355 -22.00 24.01 -7.70
N ASN A 356 -21.02 23.94 -8.58
CA ASN A 356 -19.62 23.83 -8.18
C ASN A 356 -19.09 25.21 -7.76
N TYR A 357 -18.17 25.21 -6.79
CA TYR A 357 -17.37 26.38 -6.46
C TYR A 357 -16.10 26.37 -7.30
N TRP A 358 -15.77 27.53 -7.88
CA TRP A 358 -14.58 27.76 -8.69
C TRP A 358 -13.86 28.97 -8.11
N ASP A 359 -12.59 28.82 -7.77
CA ASP A 359 -11.81 29.92 -7.19
C ASP A 359 -11.41 31.00 -8.20
N ASP A 360 -11.55 30.71 -9.49
CA ASP A 360 -11.38 31.61 -10.64
C ASP A 360 -12.73 32.09 -11.21
N TYR A 361 -13.83 31.99 -10.45
CA TYR A 361 -15.10 32.61 -10.84
C TYR A 361 -15.04 34.14 -10.71
N GLU A 362 -15.18 34.84 -11.83
CA GLU A 362 -15.10 36.31 -11.93
C GLU A 362 -16.47 37.02 -11.95
N GLY A 363 -17.57 36.28 -11.75
CA GLY A 363 -18.92 36.85 -11.72
C GLY A 363 -19.30 37.49 -10.38
N PHE A 364 -20.57 37.89 -10.26
CA PHE A 364 -21.11 38.58 -9.10
C PHE A 364 -22.26 37.79 -8.46
N ASP A 365 -22.53 38.05 -7.18
CA ASP A 365 -23.73 37.61 -6.45
C ASP A 365 -24.39 38.86 -5.85
N LEU A 366 -25.19 39.55 -6.67
CA LEU A 366 -25.85 40.82 -6.32
C LEU A 366 -27.07 40.60 -5.40
N ASN A 367 -27.68 39.42 -5.45
CA ASN A 367 -28.86 39.09 -4.66
C ASN A 367 -28.50 38.44 -3.30
N HIS A 368 -27.22 38.12 -3.08
CA HIS A 368 -26.66 37.51 -1.88
C HIS A 368 -27.24 36.13 -1.52
N ASP A 369 -27.63 35.34 -2.52
CA ASP A 369 -28.14 33.97 -2.33
C ASP A 369 -27.01 32.90 -2.29
N GLY A 370 -25.76 33.31 -2.56
CA GLY A 370 -24.58 32.46 -2.57
C GLY A 370 -24.33 31.75 -3.91
N ILE A 371 -25.14 32.02 -4.93
CA ILE A 371 -25.02 31.53 -6.31
C ILE A 371 -24.58 32.70 -7.18
N GLY A 372 -23.69 32.44 -8.13
CA GLY A 372 -23.29 33.44 -9.11
C GLY A 372 -24.42 33.80 -10.07
N ASP A 373 -24.61 35.10 -10.31
CA ASP A 373 -25.60 35.65 -11.24
C ASP A 373 -25.28 35.35 -12.72
N THR A 374 -24.01 35.04 -13.02
CA THR A 374 -23.56 34.64 -14.36
C THR A 374 -23.02 33.20 -14.37
N PRO A 375 -23.16 32.46 -15.49
CA PRO A 375 -22.54 31.15 -15.63
C PRO A 375 -21.01 31.21 -15.47
N HIS A 376 -20.41 30.12 -15.01
CA HIS A 376 -18.97 29.90 -15.13
C HIS A 376 -18.70 29.07 -16.40
N GLU A 377 -17.88 29.58 -17.30
CA GLU A 377 -17.60 28.99 -18.61
C GLU A 377 -16.09 28.86 -18.82
N ILE A 378 -15.63 27.69 -19.28
CA ILE A 378 -14.23 27.48 -19.66
C ILE A 378 -14.17 27.23 -21.16
N TYR A 379 -13.31 27.97 -21.85
CA TYR A 379 -13.09 27.88 -23.28
C TYR A 379 -11.72 27.26 -23.60
N ALA A 380 -11.65 26.47 -24.67
CA ALA A 380 -10.42 26.00 -25.29
C ALA A 380 -10.02 27.00 -26.39
N TYR A 381 -8.99 27.79 -26.15
CA TYR A 381 -8.37 28.60 -27.19
C TYR A 381 -7.43 27.72 -28.03
N ALA A 382 -7.34 28.03 -29.34
CA ALA A 382 -6.71 27.18 -30.35
C ALA A 382 -5.25 26.81 -30.07
N ASP A 383 -4.52 27.67 -29.34
CA ASP A 383 -3.09 27.53 -29.10
C ASP A 383 -2.79 27.15 -27.65
N ARG A 384 -3.46 26.13 -27.11
CA ARG A 384 -2.91 25.41 -25.95
C ARG A 384 -1.69 24.60 -26.38
N ILE A 385 -0.61 25.31 -26.74
CA ILE A 385 0.70 24.77 -27.08
C ILE A 385 1.16 23.80 -25.98
N TRP A 386 0.77 23.98 -24.73
CA TRP A 386 1.06 23.06 -23.60
C TRP A 386 0.31 21.71 -23.65
N ILE A 387 -0.85 21.63 -24.29
CA ILE A 387 -1.55 20.34 -24.49
C ILE A 387 -0.74 19.48 -25.47
N GLU A 388 -0.23 20.09 -26.54
CA GLU A 388 0.58 19.39 -27.55
C GLU A 388 2.06 19.31 -27.19
N THR A 389 2.55 20.26 -26.39
CA THR A 389 3.93 20.40 -25.92
C THR A 389 3.97 20.51 -24.38
N PRO A 390 3.89 19.39 -23.64
CA PRO A 390 3.82 19.40 -22.17
C PRO A 390 4.94 20.19 -21.48
N ALA A 391 6.13 20.27 -22.09
CA ALA A 391 7.26 21.05 -21.57
C ALA A 391 6.97 22.56 -21.47
N ALA A 392 6.08 23.09 -22.31
CA ALA A 392 5.72 24.50 -22.30
C ALA A 392 4.91 24.90 -21.04
N SER A 393 4.33 23.94 -20.32
CA SER A 393 3.63 24.18 -19.04
C SER A 393 4.51 24.82 -17.96
N PHE A 394 5.83 24.64 -18.04
CA PHE A 394 6.81 25.28 -17.15
C PHE A 394 6.71 26.81 -17.16
N PHE A 395 6.40 27.41 -18.32
CA PHE A 395 6.39 28.85 -18.48
C PHE A 395 5.05 29.50 -18.13
N ARG A 396 4.05 28.74 -17.67
CA ARG A 396 2.66 29.20 -17.62
C ARG A 396 2.44 30.47 -16.78
N ASN A 397 3.13 30.59 -15.66
CA ASN A 397 3.05 31.78 -14.80
C ASN A 397 4.12 32.82 -15.17
N SER A 398 4.69 32.73 -16.36
CA SER A 398 5.57 33.77 -16.88
C SER A 398 4.73 34.94 -17.39
N PRO A 399 5.19 36.18 -17.21
CA PRO A 399 4.51 37.36 -17.74
C PRO A 399 4.21 37.26 -19.25
N ALA A 400 5.07 36.58 -20.01
CA ALA A 400 4.89 36.39 -21.45
C ALA A 400 3.63 35.59 -21.79
N LEU A 401 3.33 34.53 -21.02
CA LEU A 401 2.17 33.70 -21.27
C LEU A 401 0.88 34.29 -20.69
N GLU A 402 0.94 35.06 -19.61
CA GLU A 402 -0.21 35.84 -19.14
C GLU A 402 -0.64 36.89 -20.19
N VAL A 403 0.33 37.58 -20.82
CA VAL A 403 0.04 38.53 -21.91
C VAL A 403 -0.55 37.82 -23.11
N LEU A 404 -0.07 36.62 -23.46
CA LEU A 404 -0.62 35.83 -24.55
C LEU A 404 -2.07 35.39 -24.25
N ASP A 405 -2.35 34.87 -23.05
CA ASP A 405 -3.72 34.49 -22.62
C ASP A 405 -4.67 35.70 -22.65
N PHE A 406 -4.20 36.87 -22.22
CA PHE A 406 -4.98 38.11 -22.31
C PHE A 406 -5.29 38.49 -23.77
N LEU A 407 -4.30 38.45 -24.66
CA LEU A 407 -4.50 38.76 -26.08
C LEU A 407 -5.45 37.78 -26.76
N GLU A 408 -5.37 36.48 -26.42
CA GLU A 408 -6.28 35.46 -26.94
C GLU A 408 -7.71 35.66 -26.46
N ARG A 409 -7.92 36.09 -25.20
CA ARG A 409 -9.26 36.46 -24.70
C ARG A 409 -9.79 37.71 -25.39
N LEU A 410 -8.93 38.68 -25.71
CA LEU A 410 -9.32 39.95 -26.30
C LEU A 410 -9.60 39.86 -27.81
N ALA A 411 -8.80 39.10 -28.55
CA ALA A 411 -8.88 38.96 -30.00
C ALA A 411 -8.49 37.55 -30.47
N PRO A 412 -9.35 36.54 -30.23
CA PRO A 412 -9.03 35.17 -30.60
C PRO A 412 -8.98 35.00 -32.14
N PHE A 413 -7.93 34.34 -32.65
CA PHE A 413 -7.75 34.09 -34.08
C PHE A 413 -8.78 33.09 -34.67
N SER A 414 -9.46 32.33 -33.80
CA SER A 414 -10.59 31.45 -34.13
C SER A 414 -11.60 31.46 -32.99
N VAL A 415 -12.86 31.12 -33.27
CA VAL A 415 -13.87 30.97 -32.20
C VAL A 415 -13.41 29.85 -31.26
N PRO A 416 -13.22 30.11 -29.96
CA PRO A 416 -12.76 29.08 -29.03
C PRO A 416 -13.90 28.12 -28.69
N ASP A 417 -13.58 26.85 -28.47
CA ASP A 417 -14.58 25.83 -28.14
C ASP A 417 -14.96 25.89 -26.67
N LEU A 418 -16.26 25.93 -26.36
CA LEU A 418 -16.73 25.86 -24.98
C LEU A 418 -16.53 24.45 -24.40
N ILE A 419 -15.68 24.30 -23.40
CA ILE A 419 -15.37 23.03 -22.72
C ILE A 419 -16.42 22.71 -21.66
N LEU A 420 -16.81 23.70 -20.87
CA LEU A 420 -17.80 23.50 -19.82
C LEU A 420 -18.57 24.78 -19.54
N ARG A 421 -19.79 24.59 -19.03
CA ARG A 421 -20.64 25.64 -18.50
C ARG A 421 -21.32 25.16 -17.24
N ASP A 422 -21.06 25.82 -16.11
CA ASP A 422 -21.84 25.70 -14.88
C ASP A 422 -22.82 26.88 -14.82
N PRO A 423 -24.14 26.68 -15.04
CA PRO A 423 -25.10 27.78 -15.08
C PRO A 423 -25.36 28.43 -13.73
N LYS A 424 -25.03 27.76 -12.63
CA LYS A 424 -25.30 28.22 -11.26
C LYS A 424 -24.08 27.89 -10.38
N PRO A 425 -22.92 28.52 -10.65
CA PRO A 425 -21.73 28.29 -9.83
C PRO A 425 -21.97 28.85 -8.41
N ARG A 426 -21.32 28.28 -7.41
CA ARG A 426 -21.34 28.84 -6.05
C ARG A 426 -20.39 30.03 -5.99
N PHE A 427 -20.86 31.15 -5.44
CA PHE A 427 -20.08 32.38 -5.31
C PHE A 427 -19.01 32.29 -4.20
N SER A 428 -19.29 31.55 -3.11
CA SER A 428 -18.36 31.37 -2.00
C SER A 428 -18.11 29.91 -1.67
N SER A 429 -16.92 29.61 -1.15
CA SER A 429 -16.52 28.25 -0.73
C SER A 429 -17.15 27.82 0.59
N ALA A 430 -17.71 28.76 1.35
CA ALA A 430 -18.25 28.56 2.69
C ALA A 430 -19.72 28.09 2.62
N ARG A 431 -19.94 26.79 2.38
CA ARG A 431 -21.12 26.00 2.83
C ARG A 431 -20.98 24.53 2.47
#